data_AF-A0A1I7V1E6-F1
#
_entry.id   AF-A0A1I7V1E6-F1
#
_cell.length_a   1.000
_cell.length_b   1.000
_cell.length_c   1.000
_cell.angle_alpha   90.00
_cell.angle_beta   90.00
_cell.angle_gamma   90.00
#
_symmetry.space_group_name_H-M   'P 1'
#
loop_
_entity.id
_entity.type
_entity.pdbx_description
1 polymer ?
#
loop_
_entity_poly.entity_id
_entity_poly.type
_entity_poly.pdbx_seq_one_letter_code
_entity_poly.pdbx_strand_id
1 'polypeptide(L)'
;MRLADLFAAFGYCQQAVDCYLKRNQPQKALDVCIEQSQWDLAHSIANGNHLKIVDVFMEKYVEDMQGVSDDKSVGLLGLYMRARKFLDAAKIAFEIANDRREKMKPVADLKKCYVLAAILVEMYRSSSKNAHQITTHPEDVLDDEFGLSMDQIRILETTWRGAEAFHFMMLAQKHFLIMIALAAANAGQFRICSRAMMKLEAYEGFSEAEREEMKNLSFQLFAKNPPYNPKEALGHCPSCDADMGKYESQCMTCGRKPYFEKLFKWLSGIFDDQ
;
A
#
# COMPACT_ATOMS: atom_id res chain seq x y z
N MET A 1 49.34 -5.33 0.24
CA MET A 1 47.92 -4.91 0.18
C MET A 1 47.28 -5.72 -0.93
N ARG A 2 46.29 -6.59 -0.65
CA ARG A 2 45.72 -7.46 -1.69
C ARG A 2 44.77 -6.59 -2.51
N LEU A 3 44.88 -6.64 -3.84
CA LEU A 3 44.11 -5.80 -4.78
C LEU A 3 42.59 -5.78 -4.49
N ALA A 4 42.05 -6.91 -4.04
CA ALA A 4 40.65 -7.03 -3.64
C ALA A 4 40.26 -6.17 -2.42
N ASP A 5 41.12 -6.08 -1.40
CA ASP A 5 40.91 -5.22 -0.21
C ASP A 5 40.85 -3.74 -0.63
N LEU A 6 41.65 -3.38 -1.65
CA LEU A 6 41.69 -2.02 -2.18
C LEU A 6 40.38 -1.67 -2.91
N PHE A 7 39.91 -2.55 -3.80
CA PHE A 7 38.63 -2.37 -4.47
C PHE A 7 37.46 -2.31 -3.49
N ALA A 8 37.50 -3.12 -2.43
CA ALA A 8 36.49 -3.08 -1.37
C ALA A 8 36.50 -1.73 -0.62
N ALA A 9 37.68 -1.20 -0.28
CA ALA A 9 37.77 0.11 0.39
C ALA A 9 37.25 1.28 -0.48
N PHE A 10 37.35 1.17 -1.80
CA PHE A 10 36.90 2.20 -2.75
C PHE A 10 35.44 2.04 -3.21
N GLY A 11 34.70 1.02 -2.75
CA GLY A 11 33.31 0.80 -3.16
C GLY A 11 33.14 0.08 -4.51
N TYR A 12 34.20 -0.49 -5.07
CA TYR A 12 34.17 -1.27 -6.31
C TYR A 12 33.84 -2.75 -6.03
N CYS A 13 32.58 -3.02 -5.65
CA CYS A 13 32.15 -4.36 -5.22
C CYS A 13 32.39 -5.45 -6.26
N GLN A 14 32.04 -5.20 -7.53
CA GLN A 14 32.08 -6.20 -8.59
C GLN A 14 33.51 -6.69 -8.85
N GLN A 15 34.44 -5.74 -8.93
CA GLN A 15 35.86 -5.98 -9.14
C GLN A 15 36.51 -6.65 -7.92
N ALA A 16 36.11 -6.25 -6.71
CA ALA A 16 36.56 -6.89 -5.47
C ALA A 16 36.12 -8.36 -5.41
N VAL A 17 34.84 -8.61 -5.69
CA VAL A 17 34.23 -9.94 -5.73
C VAL A 17 34.91 -10.83 -6.77
N ASP A 18 35.10 -10.34 -8.00
CA ASP A 18 35.76 -11.10 -9.05
C ASP A 18 37.18 -11.53 -8.64
N CYS A 19 37.90 -10.65 -7.94
CA CYS A 19 39.23 -10.96 -7.41
C CYS A 19 39.19 -12.03 -6.31
N TYR A 20 38.17 -12.02 -5.44
CA TYR A 20 38.00 -13.04 -4.40
C TYR A 20 37.53 -14.39 -4.96
N LEU A 21 36.64 -14.37 -5.94
CA LEU A 21 36.15 -15.57 -6.63
C LEU A 21 37.28 -16.26 -7.40
N LYS A 22 38.11 -15.50 -8.14
CA LYS A 22 39.32 -16.04 -8.81
C LYS A 22 40.32 -16.68 -7.85
N ARG A 23 40.31 -16.28 -6.58
CA ARG A 23 41.16 -16.84 -5.52
C ARG A 23 40.49 -17.98 -4.74
N ASN A 24 39.31 -18.42 -5.17
CA ASN A 24 38.52 -19.45 -4.52
C ASN A 24 38.16 -19.10 -3.05
N GLN A 25 37.90 -17.82 -2.78
CA GLN A 25 37.51 -17.30 -1.46
C GLN A 25 36.10 -16.69 -1.48
N PRO A 26 35.05 -17.51 -1.63
CA PRO A 26 33.67 -17.02 -1.76
C PRO A 26 33.14 -16.37 -0.47
N GLN A 27 33.61 -16.77 0.72
CA GLN A 27 33.20 -16.15 1.98
C GLN A 27 33.59 -14.67 2.06
N LYS A 28 34.83 -14.33 1.68
CA LYS A 28 35.29 -12.93 1.66
C LYS A 28 34.63 -12.10 0.58
N ALA A 29 34.31 -12.71 -0.57
CA ALA A 29 33.51 -12.05 -1.60
C ALA A 29 32.12 -11.69 -1.05
N LEU A 30 31.52 -12.59 -0.27
CA LEU A 30 30.22 -12.38 0.35
C LEU A 30 30.28 -11.28 1.42
N ASP A 31 31.31 -11.26 2.27
CA ASP A 31 31.50 -10.22 3.28
C ASP A 31 31.56 -8.83 2.64
N VAL A 32 32.29 -8.67 1.53
CA VAL A 32 32.36 -7.39 0.78
C VAL A 32 31.01 -7.02 0.16
N CYS A 33 30.26 -7.98 -0.39
CA CYS A 33 28.91 -7.71 -0.89
C CYS A 33 27.97 -7.24 0.22
N ILE A 34 28.10 -7.80 1.43
CA ILE A 34 27.32 -7.42 2.61
C ILE A 34 27.69 -6.00 3.03
N GLU A 35 28.99 -5.72 3.21
CA GLU A 35 29.51 -4.40 3.60
C GLU A 35 29.10 -3.29 2.62
N GLN A 36 29.02 -3.60 1.32
CA GLN A 36 28.63 -2.66 0.28
C GLN A 36 27.15 -2.76 -0.12
N SER A 37 26.34 -3.51 0.62
CA SER A 37 24.91 -3.73 0.38
C SER A 37 24.55 -4.31 -1.01
N GLN A 38 25.47 -4.91 -1.76
CA GLN A 38 25.19 -5.50 -3.09
C GLN A 38 24.62 -6.93 -3.01
N TRP A 39 23.36 -7.03 -2.59
CA TRP A 39 22.67 -8.30 -2.33
C TRP A 39 22.39 -9.15 -3.57
N ASP A 40 22.17 -8.56 -4.75
CA ASP A 40 21.96 -9.31 -5.98
C ASP A 40 23.20 -10.17 -6.33
N LEU A 41 24.38 -9.57 -6.17
CA LEU A 41 25.67 -10.23 -6.38
C LEU A 41 25.95 -11.26 -5.28
N ALA A 42 25.67 -10.93 -4.02
CA ALA A 42 25.75 -11.85 -2.89
C ALA A 42 24.93 -13.13 -3.11
N HIS A 43 23.70 -12.97 -3.61
CA HIS A 43 22.79 -14.09 -3.90
C HIS A 43 23.31 -14.96 -5.04
N SER A 44 23.83 -14.37 -6.13
CA SER A 44 24.43 -15.15 -7.22
C SER A 44 25.65 -15.97 -6.76
N ILE A 45 26.48 -15.43 -5.87
CA ILE A 45 27.65 -16.11 -5.31
C ILE A 45 27.22 -17.25 -4.39
N ALA A 46 26.19 -17.02 -3.58
CA ALA A 46 25.67 -18.00 -2.64
C ALA A 46 25.03 -19.20 -3.36
N ASN A 47 24.21 -18.95 -4.38
CA ASN A 47 23.61 -20.01 -5.20
C ASN A 47 24.67 -20.80 -5.97
N GLY A 48 25.65 -20.11 -6.58
CA GLY A 48 26.71 -20.72 -7.36
C GLY A 48 27.69 -21.58 -6.55
N ASN A 49 27.78 -21.36 -5.23
CA ASN A 49 28.68 -22.10 -4.33
C ASN A 49 27.95 -22.94 -3.26
N HIS A 50 26.62 -23.08 -3.35
CA HIS A 50 25.76 -23.79 -2.39
C HIS A 50 25.96 -23.36 -0.92
N LEU A 51 26.19 -22.07 -0.70
CA LEU A 51 26.41 -21.53 0.64
C LEU A 51 25.07 -21.10 1.26
N LYS A 52 24.59 -21.81 2.29
CA LYS A 52 23.41 -21.44 3.11
C LYS A 52 23.63 -20.17 3.97
N ILE A 53 24.77 -19.49 3.80
CA ILE A 53 25.20 -18.36 4.62
C ILE A 53 24.27 -17.15 4.47
N VAL A 54 23.68 -16.97 3.28
CA VAL A 54 22.74 -15.85 3.04
C VAL A 54 21.48 -16.00 3.89
N ASP A 55 20.99 -17.21 4.11
CA ASP A 55 19.80 -17.43 4.95
C ASP A 55 20.08 -17.10 6.42
N VAL A 56 21.18 -17.62 6.95
CA VAL A 56 21.63 -17.38 8.34
C VAL A 56 21.95 -15.91 8.60
N PHE A 57 22.55 -15.21 7.64
CA PHE A 57 22.83 -13.78 7.77
C PHE A 57 21.55 -12.95 7.80
N MET A 58 20.58 -13.28 6.94
CA MET A 58 19.29 -12.58 6.90
C MET A 58 18.50 -12.81 8.18
N GLU A 59 18.51 -14.02 8.75
CA GLU A 59 17.91 -14.32 10.05
C GLU A 59 18.49 -13.42 11.16
N LYS A 60 19.82 -13.31 11.23
CA LYS A 60 20.49 -12.41 12.18
C LYS A 60 20.13 -10.94 11.97
N TYR A 61 20.03 -10.49 10.71
CA TYR A 61 19.65 -9.12 10.39
C TYR A 61 18.17 -8.82 10.72
N VAL A 62 17.29 -9.83 10.59
CA VAL A 62 15.89 -9.77 11.00
C VAL A 62 15.78 -9.69 12.52
N GLU A 63 16.58 -10.44 13.27
CA GLU A 63 16.67 -10.36 14.73
C GLU A 63 17.16 -8.98 15.19
N ASP A 64 18.19 -8.42 14.55
CA ASP A 64 18.71 -7.07 14.87
C ASP A 64 17.71 -5.95 14.50
N MET A 65 16.87 -6.18 13.49
CA MET A 65 15.84 -5.24 13.02
C MET A 65 14.45 -5.52 13.60
N GLN A 66 14.30 -6.51 14.49
CA GLN A 66 13.04 -6.79 15.18
C GLN A 66 12.69 -5.61 16.11
N GLY A 67 11.87 -4.72 15.57
CA GLY A 67 11.32 -3.55 16.23
C GLY A 67 10.42 -2.83 15.24
N VAL A 68 9.12 -2.79 15.56
CA VAL A 68 7.98 -2.44 14.69
C VAL A 68 7.94 -0.94 14.35
N SER A 69 9.03 -0.37 13.83
CA SER A 69 9.00 0.95 13.20
C SER A 69 8.85 0.77 11.70
N ASP A 70 7.95 1.54 11.08
CA ASP A 70 7.65 1.51 9.63
C ASP A 70 8.94 1.59 8.79
N ASP A 71 9.91 2.43 9.20
CA ASP A 71 11.19 2.58 8.51
C ASP A 71 12.04 1.29 8.51
N LYS A 72 12.03 0.53 9.62
CA LYS A 72 12.77 -0.73 9.72
C LYS A 72 12.12 -1.81 8.86
N SER A 73 10.79 -1.91 8.86
CA SER A 73 10.05 -2.85 8.01
C SER A 73 10.27 -2.54 6.52
N VAL A 74 10.29 -1.27 6.13
CA VAL A 74 10.62 -0.85 4.75
C VAL A 74 12.07 -1.19 4.39
N GLY A 75 13.01 -1.00 5.31
CA GLY A 75 14.41 -1.42 5.13
C GLY A 75 14.55 -2.93 4.92
N LEU A 76 13.88 -3.72 5.76
CA LEU A 76 13.85 -5.18 5.66
C LEU A 76 13.19 -5.67 4.36
N LEU A 77 12.09 -5.02 3.94
CA LEU A 77 11.46 -5.27 2.66
C LEU A 77 12.45 -5.07 1.50
N GLY A 78 13.15 -3.93 1.49
CA GLY A 78 14.17 -3.63 0.48
C GLY A 78 15.31 -4.65 0.45
N LEU A 79 15.73 -5.13 1.61
CA LEU A 79 16.74 -6.17 1.75
C LEU A 79 16.29 -7.50 1.12
N TYR A 80 15.08 -7.98 1.43
CA TYR A 80 14.54 -9.21 0.84
C TYR A 80 14.28 -9.09 -0.66
N MET A 81 13.86 -7.92 -1.14
CA MET A 81 13.69 -7.66 -2.57
C MET A 81 15.01 -7.81 -3.34
N ARG A 82 16.09 -7.22 -2.84
CA ARG A 82 17.43 -7.30 -3.48
C ARG A 82 18.06 -8.69 -3.34
N ALA A 83 17.68 -9.45 -2.31
CA ALA A 83 18.08 -10.85 -2.19
C ALA A 83 17.23 -11.80 -3.05
N ARG A 84 16.29 -11.29 -3.86
CA ARG A 84 15.33 -12.05 -4.68
C ARG A 84 14.47 -13.07 -3.91
N LYS A 85 14.36 -12.92 -2.58
CA LYS A 85 13.43 -13.69 -1.74
C LYS A 85 12.05 -13.06 -1.80
N PHE A 86 11.41 -13.16 -2.96
CA PHE A 86 10.18 -12.44 -3.27
C PHE A 86 9.01 -12.78 -2.35
N LEU A 87 8.90 -14.03 -1.89
CA LEU A 87 7.81 -14.43 -1.00
C LEU A 87 7.98 -13.87 0.42
N ASP A 88 9.20 -13.82 0.93
CA ASP A 88 9.47 -13.22 2.25
C ASP A 88 9.36 -11.69 2.17
N ALA A 89 9.80 -11.09 1.07
CA ALA A 89 9.52 -9.67 0.78
C ALA A 89 8.01 -9.39 0.75
N ALA A 90 7.22 -10.26 0.10
CA ALA A 90 5.76 -10.10 0.03
C ALA A 90 5.12 -10.17 1.42
N LYS A 91 5.56 -11.08 2.30
CA LYS A 91 5.12 -11.14 3.71
C LYS A 91 5.31 -9.80 4.42
N ILE A 92 6.53 -9.26 4.38
CA ILE A 92 6.85 -7.98 5.02
C ILE A 92 6.01 -6.84 4.41
N ALA A 93 5.79 -6.85 3.09
CA ALA A 93 4.93 -5.85 2.44
C ALA A 93 3.46 -5.91 2.92
N PHE A 94 2.91 -7.10 3.15
CA PHE A 94 1.57 -7.26 3.72
C PHE A 94 1.50 -6.84 5.19
N GLU A 95 2.54 -7.10 5.98
CA GLU A 95 2.64 -6.64 7.37
C GLU A 95 2.66 -5.11 7.44
N ILE A 96 3.47 -4.46 6.60
CA ILE A 96 3.48 -2.99 6.47
C ILE A 96 2.09 -2.48 6.07
N ALA A 97 1.42 -3.14 5.13
CA ALA A 97 0.07 -2.75 4.71
C ALA A 97 -0.95 -2.87 5.85
N ASN A 98 -0.86 -3.91 6.67
CA ASN A 98 -1.73 -4.13 7.82
C ASN A 98 -1.49 -3.08 8.93
N ASP A 99 -0.24 -2.80 9.27
CA ASP A 99 0.12 -1.75 10.25
C ASP A 99 -0.36 -0.36 9.80
N ARG A 100 -0.16 -0.02 8.52
CA ARG A 100 -0.66 1.24 7.95
C ARG A 100 -2.17 1.32 7.95
N ARG A 101 -2.87 0.19 7.76
CA ARG A 101 -4.34 0.12 7.83
C ARG A 101 -4.83 0.37 9.24
N GLU A 102 -4.21 -0.23 10.25
CA GLU A 102 -4.52 0.00 11.67
C GLU A 102 -4.31 1.47 12.06
N LYS A 103 -3.25 2.09 11.52
CA LYS A 103 -2.96 3.53 11.68
C LYS A 103 -3.82 4.44 10.81
N MET A 104 -4.80 3.90 10.08
CA MET A 104 -5.71 4.63 9.17
C MET A 104 -4.96 5.57 8.21
N LYS A 105 -3.83 5.11 7.66
CA LYS A 105 -3.09 5.85 6.63
C LYS A 105 -3.95 6.05 5.38
N PRO A 106 -3.62 7.03 4.51
CA PRO A 106 -4.36 7.29 3.29
C PRO A 106 -4.60 6.02 2.45
N VAL A 107 -5.80 5.88 1.90
CA VAL A 107 -6.22 4.68 1.14
C VAL A 107 -5.30 4.41 -0.06
N ALA A 108 -4.76 5.46 -0.67
CA ALA A 108 -3.80 5.33 -1.77
C ALA A 108 -2.49 4.64 -1.33
N ASP A 109 -1.99 4.95 -0.13
CA ASP A 109 -0.77 4.33 0.39
C ASP A 109 -1.00 2.86 0.74
N LEU A 110 -2.16 2.52 1.28
CA LEU A 110 -2.56 1.13 1.51
C LEU A 110 -2.58 0.36 0.18
N LYS A 111 -3.24 0.92 -0.84
CA LYS A 111 -3.28 0.31 -2.19
C LYS A 111 -1.87 0.10 -2.75
N LYS A 112 -0.95 1.07 -2.62
CA LYS A 112 0.45 0.93 -3.07
C LYS A 112 1.14 -0.26 -2.38
N CYS A 113 0.99 -0.42 -1.06
CA CYS A 113 1.58 -1.54 -0.33
C CYS A 113 1.03 -2.90 -0.81
N TYR A 114 -0.29 -3.02 -0.95
CA TYR A 114 -0.91 -4.26 -1.44
C TYR A 114 -0.52 -4.58 -2.89
N VAL A 115 -0.43 -3.57 -3.76
CA VAL A 115 0.02 -3.75 -5.15
C VAL A 115 1.48 -4.18 -5.18
N LEU A 116 2.35 -3.59 -4.34
CA LEU A 116 3.76 -4.01 -4.25
C LEU A 116 3.87 -5.47 -3.81
N ALA A 117 3.13 -5.87 -2.77
CA ALA A 117 3.09 -7.25 -2.30
C ALA A 117 2.65 -8.22 -3.43
N ALA A 118 1.61 -7.84 -4.18
CA ALA A 118 1.11 -8.63 -5.31
C ALA A 118 2.15 -8.76 -6.44
N ILE A 119 2.84 -7.66 -6.78
CA ILE A 119 3.91 -7.68 -7.79
C ILE A 119 5.04 -8.62 -7.36
N LEU A 120 5.43 -8.62 -6.08
CA LEU A 120 6.47 -9.53 -5.58
C LEU A 120 6.08 -11.00 -5.75
N VAL A 121 4.82 -11.35 -5.49
CA VAL A 121 4.33 -12.71 -5.74
C VAL A 121 4.35 -13.06 -7.23
N GLU A 122 4.03 -12.13 -8.12
CA GLU A 122 4.15 -12.35 -9.56
C GLU A 122 5.62 -12.49 -10.02
N MET A 123 6.55 -11.77 -9.39
CA MET A 123 7.99 -11.93 -9.63
C MET A 123 8.49 -13.32 -9.19
N TYR A 124 7.96 -13.84 -8.07
CA TYR A 124 8.20 -15.23 -7.66
C TYR A 124 7.67 -16.22 -8.70
N ARG A 125 6.38 -16.11 -9.08
CA ARG A 125 5.75 -16.97 -10.09
C ARG A 125 6.51 -16.98 -11.41
N SER A 126 6.96 -15.81 -11.85
CA SER A 126 7.76 -15.67 -13.08
C SER A 126 9.13 -16.33 -12.96
N SER A 127 9.77 -16.22 -11.78
CA SER A 127 11.06 -16.86 -11.53
C SER A 127 10.94 -18.39 -11.50
N SER A 128 9.87 -18.94 -10.90
CA SER A 128 9.59 -20.38 -10.89
C SER A 128 9.27 -20.90 -12.30
N LYS A 129 8.43 -20.21 -13.07
CA LYS A 129 8.13 -20.56 -14.48
C LYS A 129 9.37 -20.60 -15.37
N ASN A 130 10.29 -19.64 -15.20
CA ASN A 130 11.55 -19.63 -15.95
C ASN A 130 12.47 -20.79 -15.56
N ALA A 131 12.48 -21.20 -14.28
CA ALA A 131 13.19 -22.40 -13.85
C ALA A 131 12.59 -23.67 -14.51
N HIS A 132 11.25 -23.75 -14.58
CA HIS A 132 10.54 -24.87 -15.21
C HIS A 132 10.79 -25.00 -16.72
N GLN A 133 11.03 -23.89 -17.44
CA GLN A 133 11.35 -23.93 -18.87
C GLN A 133 12.78 -24.41 -19.16
N ILE A 134 13.69 -24.29 -18.19
CA ILE A 134 15.08 -24.73 -18.32
C ILE A 134 15.20 -26.23 -18.02
N THR A 135 14.33 -26.79 -17.16
CA THR A 135 14.29 -28.21 -16.81
C THR A 135 13.41 -28.99 -17.79
N THR A 136 14.03 -29.80 -18.66
CA THR A 136 13.33 -30.56 -19.74
C THR A 136 12.48 -31.73 -19.27
N HIS A 137 12.40 -32.02 -17.97
CA HIS A 137 11.67 -33.17 -17.42
C HIS A 137 10.56 -32.73 -16.45
N PRO A 138 9.27 -32.97 -16.78
CA PRO A 138 8.12 -32.54 -15.97
C PRO A 138 7.95 -33.24 -14.61
N GLU A 139 8.62 -34.37 -14.37
CA GLU A 139 8.42 -35.21 -13.17
C GLU A 139 9.24 -34.74 -11.95
N ASP A 140 10.36 -34.02 -12.15
CA ASP A 140 11.18 -33.45 -11.05
C ASP A 140 10.61 -32.14 -10.48
N VAL A 141 9.46 -31.69 -11.00
CA VAL A 141 8.92 -30.34 -10.80
C VAL A 141 7.76 -30.30 -9.79
N LEU A 142 7.26 -31.46 -9.38
CA LEU A 142 6.17 -31.57 -8.40
C LEU A 142 6.59 -31.25 -6.95
N ASP A 143 7.86 -30.88 -6.71
CA ASP A 143 8.44 -30.74 -5.37
C ASP A 143 8.63 -29.28 -4.90
N ASP A 144 8.45 -28.28 -5.77
CA ASP A 144 8.71 -26.86 -5.43
C ASP A 144 7.62 -26.25 -4.53
N GLU A 145 6.42 -26.83 -4.50
CA GLU A 145 5.32 -26.42 -3.60
C GLU A 145 5.42 -27.05 -2.20
N PHE A 146 6.13 -28.16 -2.04
CA PHE A 146 6.31 -28.87 -0.76
C PHE A 146 7.31 -28.16 0.19
N GLY A 147 8.10 -27.21 -0.32
CA GLY A 147 9.04 -26.41 0.47
C GLY A 147 8.48 -25.08 1.01
N LEU A 148 7.23 -24.72 0.66
CA LEU A 148 6.63 -23.44 1.06
C LEU A 148 5.96 -23.53 2.43
N SER A 149 6.15 -22.48 3.23
CA SER A 149 5.39 -22.29 4.48
C SER A 149 3.90 -22.08 4.20
N MET A 150 3.02 -22.50 5.11
CA MET A 150 1.56 -22.28 5.01
C MET A 150 1.20 -20.80 4.79
N ASP A 151 1.96 -19.87 5.37
CA ASP A 151 1.74 -18.43 5.16
C ASP A 151 2.08 -17.98 3.72
N GLN A 152 3.10 -18.57 3.10
CA GLN A 152 3.43 -18.29 1.70
C GLN A 152 2.34 -18.81 0.76
N ILE A 153 1.80 -20.00 1.03
CA ILE A 153 0.69 -20.57 0.24
C ILE A 153 -0.52 -19.64 0.28
N ARG A 154 -0.92 -19.18 1.48
CA ARG A 154 -2.02 -18.21 1.64
C ARG A 154 -1.78 -16.91 0.86
N ILE A 155 -0.54 -16.43 0.84
CA ILE A 155 -0.15 -15.24 0.06
C ILE A 155 -0.34 -15.48 -1.43
N LEU A 156 0.04 -16.65 -1.95
CA LEU A 156 -0.19 -17.00 -3.36
C LEU A 156 -1.69 -16.98 -3.71
N GLU A 157 -2.55 -17.53 -2.86
CA GLU A 157 -4.00 -17.59 -3.12
C GLU A 157 -4.68 -16.20 -3.04
N THR A 158 -4.19 -15.32 -2.18
CA THR A 158 -4.83 -14.03 -1.88
C THR A 158 -4.16 -12.81 -2.55
N THR A 159 -3.13 -13.06 -3.36
CA THR A 159 -2.23 -12.08 -4.00
C THR A 159 -2.87 -10.71 -4.31
N TRP A 160 -3.94 -10.68 -5.10
CA TRP A 160 -4.55 -9.44 -5.61
C TRP A 160 -5.75 -8.95 -4.81
N ARG A 161 -6.32 -9.77 -3.91
CA ARG A 161 -7.58 -9.46 -3.22
C ARG A 161 -7.52 -8.16 -2.42
N GLY A 162 -6.40 -7.92 -1.73
CA GLY A 162 -6.20 -6.67 -0.98
C GLY A 162 -6.14 -5.45 -1.90
N ALA A 163 -5.38 -5.53 -2.99
CA ALA A 163 -5.25 -4.44 -3.95
C ALA A 163 -6.59 -4.12 -4.65
N GLU A 164 -7.35 -5.15 -5.02
CA GLU A 164 -8.69 -5.01 -5.60
C GLU A 164 -9.67 -4.35 -4.62
N ALA A 165 -9.71 -4.80 -3.36
CA ALA A 165 -10.60 -4.23 -2.36
C ALA A 165 -10.37 -2.72 -2.16
N PHE A 166 -9.11 -2.29 -2.04
CA PHE A 166 -8.79 -0.87 -1.92
C PHE A 166 -9.02 -0.09 -3.22
N HIS A 167 -8.82 -0.71 -4.38
CA HIS A 167 -9.19 -0.11 -5.66
C HIS A 167 -10.70 0.18 -5.73
N PHE A 168 -11.54 -0.81 -5.41
CA PHE A 168 -13.00 -0.63 -5.39
C PHE A 168 -13.44 0.40 -4.35
N MET A 169 -12.83 0.42 -3.16
CA MET A 169 -13.10 1.44 -2.15
C MET A 169 -12.80 2.85 -2.68
N MET A 170 -11.67 3.05 -3.36
CA MET A 170 -11.32 4.34 -3.95
C MET A 170 -12.29 4.78 -5.04
N LEU A 171 -12.75 3.84 -5.89
CA LEU A 171 -13.77 4.12 -6.91
C LEU A 171 -15.13 4.47 -6.28
N ALA A 172 -15.54 3.72 -5.26
CA ALA A 172 -16.77 3.97 -4.52
C ALA A 172 -16.75 5.36 -3.86
N GLN A 173 -15.63 5.74 -3.24
CA GLN A 173 -15.45 7.08 -2.67
C GLN A 173 -15.58 8.18 -3.73
N LYS A 174 -14.98 8.00 -4.92
CA LYS A 174 -15.11 8.93 -6.05
C LYS A 174 -16.57 9.07 -6.47
N HIS A 175 -17.25 7.96 -6.76
CA HIS A 175 -18.64 7.98 -7.21
C HIS A 175 -19.58 8.58 -6.17
N PHE A 176 -19.38 8.26 -4.89
CA PHE A 176 -20.18 8.81 -3.80
C PHE A 176 -20.05 10.33 -3.69
N LEU A 177 -18.83 10.87 -3.82
CA LEU A 177 -18.60 12.32 -3.82
C LEU A 177 -19.24 13.01 -5.02
N ILE A 178 -19.17 12.41 -6.22
CA ILE A 178 -19.84 12.94 -7.42
C ILE A 178 -21.36 12.97 -7.21
N MET A 179 -21.94 11.89 -6.69
CA MET A 179 -23.37 11.83 -6.41
C MET A 179 -23.81 12.87 -5.37
N ILE A 180 -23.03 13.07 -4.30
CA ILE A 180 -23.30 14.13 -3.33
C ILE A 180 -23.23 15.51 -3.99
N ALA A 181 -22.20 15.79 -4.80
CA ALA A 181 -22.05 17.09 -5.46
C ALA A 181 -23.24 17.39 -6.39
N LEU A 182 -23.67 16.42 -7.20
CA LEU A 182 -24.81 16.55 -8.11
C LEU A 182 -26.14 16.70 -7.35
N ALA A 183 -26.41 15.85 -6.37
CA ALA A 183 -27.63 15.93 -5.57
C ALA A 183 -27.71 17.25 -4.80
N ALA A 184 -26.60 17.70 -4.22
CA ALA A 184 -26.53 18.96 -3.51
C ALA A 184 -26.73 20.17 -4.45
N ALA A 185 -26.13 20.14 -5.65
CA ALA A 185 -26.34 21.19 -6.65
C ALA A 185 -27.81 21.26 -7.09
N ASN A 186 -28.45 20.12 -7.35
CA ASN A 186 -29.86 20.05 -7.74
C ASN A 186 -30.81 20.51 -6.61
N ALA A 187 -30.44 20.23 -5.34
CA ALA A 187 -31.21 20.65 -4.17
C ALA A 187 -30.91 22.10 -3.71
N GLY A 188 -30.03 22.83 -4.40
CA GLY A 188 -29.62 24.20 -4.02
C GLY A 188 -28.76 24.27 -2.75
N GLN A 189 -28.17 23.15 -2.31
CA GLN A 189 -27.35 23.05 -1.10
C GLN A 189 -25.86 23.31 -1.41
N PHE A 190 -25.52 24.54 -1.82
CA PHE A 190 -24.18 24.86 -2.34
C PHE A 190 -23.05 24.77 -1.30
N ARG A 191 -23.36 24.83 0.01
CA ARG A 191 -22.37 24.55 1.07
C ARG A 191 -21.95 23.07 1.10
N ILE A 192 -22.90 22.17 0.84
CA ILE A 192 -22.61 20.72 0.77
C ILE A 192 -21.90 20.40 -0.53
N CYS A 193 -22.37 20.99 -1.64
CA CYS A 193 -21.77 20.83 -2.96
C CYS A 193 -20.30 21.27 -2.97
N SER A 194 -19.97 22.46 -2.46
CA SER A 194 -18.60 22.98 -2.41
C SER A 194 -17.64 22.09 -1.62
N ARG A 195 -18.08 21.55 -0.48
CA ARG A 195 -17.29 20.59 0.31
C ARG A 195 -17.04 19.28 -0.43
N ALA A 196 -18.01 18.80 -1.20
CA ALA A 196 -17.83 17.61 -2.03
C ALA A 196 -16.87 17.89 -3.20
N MET A 197 -17.06 19.02 -3.90
CA MET A 197 -16.19 19.45 -5.00
C MET A 197 -14.74 19.65 -4.56
N MET A 198 -14.50 20.30 -3.41
CA MET A 198 -13.15 20.46 -2.85
C MET A 198 -12.46 19.11 -2.60
N LYS A 199 -13.21 18.08 -2.17
CA LYS A 199 -12.67 16.71 -2.03
C LYS A 199 -12.43 16.03 -3.37
N LEU A 200 -13.23 16.32 -4.40
CA LEU A 200 -13.03 15.82 -5.76
C LEU A 200 -11.81 16.46 -6.41
N GLU A 201 -11.59 17.77 -6.24
CA GLU A 201 -10.40 18.47 -6.73
C GLU A 201 -9.10 17.92 -6.11
N ALA A 202 -9.15 17.53 -4.83
CA ALA A 202 -8.04 16.90 -4.12
C ALA A 202 -7.94 15.37 -4.34
N TYR A 203 -8.78 14.77 -5.19
CA TYR A 203 -8.76 13.33 -5.41
C TYR A 203 -7.51 12.91 -6.19
N GLU A 204 -6.71 12.01 -5.60
CA GLU A 204 -5.44 11.56 -6.18
C GLU A 204 -5.60 10.68 -7.42
N GLY A 205 -6.77 10.05 -7.60
CA GLY A 205 -7.02 9.16 -8.74
C GLY A 205 -7.38 9.87 -10.04
N PHE A 206 -7.47 11.20 -10.06
CA PHE A 206 -7.65 11.97 -11.29
C PHE A 206 -6.32 12.25 -11.98
N SER A 207 -6.34 12.16 -13.31
CA SER A 207 -5.30 12.74 -14.16
C SER A 207 -5.24 14.26 -13.98
N GLU A 208 -4.13 14.85 -14.41
CA GLU A 208 -3.96 16.31 -14.33
C GLU A 208 -5.03 17.06 -15.13
N ALA A 209 -5.41 16.53 -16.30
CA ALA A 209 -6.49 17.07 -17.13
C ALA A 209 -7.86 17.00 -16.43
N GLU A 210 -8.25 15.84 -15.89
CA GLU A 210 -9.52 15.69 -15.16
C GLU A 210 -9.59 16.61 -13.93
N ARG A 211 -8.46 16.80 -13.24
CA ARG A 211 -8.38 17.70 -12.09
C ARG A 211 -8.60 19.15 -12.50
N GLU A 212 -8.04 19.56 -13.63
CA GLU A 212 -8.23 20.91 -14.17
C GLU A 212 -9.66 21.14 -14.66
N GLU A 213 -10.26 20.16 -15.34
CA GLU A 213 -11.68 20.18 -15.70
C GLU A 213 -12.58 20.32 -14.46
N MET A 214 -12.29 19.57 -13.40
CA MET A 214 -13.03 19.64 -12.14
C MET A 214 -12.95 21.02 -11.49
N LYS A 215 -11.75 21.63 -11.46
CA LYS A 215 -11.56 23.00 -10.95
C LYS A 215 -12.32 24.03 -11.79
N ASN A 216 -12.27 23.90 -13.11
CA ASN A 216 -12.99 24.80 -14.02
C ASN A 216 -14.50 24.69 -13.82
N LEU A 217 -15.02 23.47 -13.67
CA LEU A 217 -16.43 23.23 -13.37
C LEU A 217 -16.83 23.85 -12.02
N SER A 218 -16.01 23.65 -10.99
CA SER A 218 -16.18 24.25 -9.66
C SER A 218 -16.26 25.77 -9.73
N PHE A 219 -15.30 26.41 -10.42
CA PHE A 219 -15.28 27.86 -10.62
C PHE A 219 -16.55 28.36 -11.33
N GLN A 220 -16.95 27.73 -12.43
CA GLN A 220 -18.15 28.13 -13.18
C GLN A 220 -19.43 27.98 -12.36
N LEU A 221 -19.53 26.90 -11.57
CA LEU A 221 -20.69 26.64 -10.73
C LEU A 221 -20.80 27.68 -9.61
N PHE A 222 -19.71 27.92 -8.87
CA PHE A 222 -19.72 28.80 -7.69
C PHE A 222 -19.64 30.29 -8.03
N ALA A 223 -19.20 30.66 -9.23
CA ALA A 223 -19.32 32.04 -9.72
C ALA A 223 -20.79 32.49 -9.86
N LYS A 224 -21.69 31.56 -10.19
CA LYS A 224 -23.14 31.82 -10.29
C LYS A 224 -23.89 31.51 -9.00
N ASN A 225 -23.41 30.53 -8.24
CA ASN A 225 -24.07 30.02 -7.05
C ASN A 225 -23.10 30.03 -5.87
N PRO A 226 -23.07 31.07 -5.04
CA PRO A 226 -22.10 31.12 -3.96
C PRO A 226 -22.28 29.95 -2.98
N PRO A 227 -21.21 29.50 -2.29
CA PRO A 227 -21.18 28.27 -1.48
C PRO A 227 -21.88 28.42 -0.10
N TYR A 228 -23.00 29.13 -0.05
CA TYR A 228 -23.90 29.18 1.10
C TYR A 228 -25.20 28.46 0.78
N ASN A 229 -25.82 27.86 1.80
CA ASN A 229 -27.16 27.32 1.63
C ASN A 229 -28.18 28.46 1.67
N PRO A 230 -29.21 28.45 0.82
CA PRO A 230 -30.29 29.44 0.87
C PRO A 230 -31.05 29.36 2.19
N LYS A 231 -31.77 30.42 2.57
CA LYS A 231 -32.48 30.45 3.87
C LYS A 231 -33.58 29.38 3.96
N GLU A 232 -34.22 29.01 2.84
CA GLU A 232 -35.21 27.91 2.84
C GLU A 232 -34.58 26.52 3.05
N ALA A 233 -33.25 26.40 2.92
CA ALA A 233 -32.48 25.20 3.19
C ALA A 233 -32.02 25.06 4.65
N LEU A 234 -32.22 26.10 5.46
CA LEU A 234 -31.99 26.07 6.90
C LEU A 234 -33.19 25.45 7.62
N GLY A 235 -32.90 24.71 8.68
CA GLY A 235 -33.83 24.25 9.69
C GLY A 235 -33.26 24.58 11.07
N HIS A 236 -33.94 24.17 12.12
CA HIS A 236 -33.53 24.46 13.50
C HIS A 236 -32.98 23.21 14.17
N CYS A 237 -31.96 23.38 15.00
CA CYS A 237 -31.44 22.30 15.82
C CYS A 237 -32.50 21.89 16.86
N PRO A 238 -32.94 20.62 16.92
CA PRO A 238 -33.99 20.18 17.87
C PRO A 238 -33.55 20.24 19.34
N SER A 239 -32.29 20.56 19.63
CA SER A 239 -31.77 20.65 20.99
C SER A 239 -31.43 22.05 21.46
N CYS A 240 -31.04 22.96 20.56
CA CYS A 240 -30.57 24.30 20.94
C CYS A 240 -31.16 25.41 20.09
N ASP A 241 -32.06 25.07 19.16
CA ASP A 241 -32.78 25.95 18.26
C ASP A 241 -31.93 26.82 17.32
N ALA A 242 -30.61 26.62 17.32
CA ALA A 242 -29.71 27.29 16.40
C ALA A 242 -29.98 26.90 14.94
N ASP A 243 -29.79 27.86 14.03
CA ASP A 243 -29.86 27.66 12.59
C ASP A 243 -28.88 26.58 12.13
N MET A 244 -29.39 25.64 11.34
CA MET A 244 -28.66 24.46 10.92
C MET A 244 -29.12 24.02 9.54
N GLY A 245 -28.25 23.55 8.66
CA GLY A 245 -28.70 22.99 7.39
C GLY A 245 -29.63 21.78 7.60
N LYS A 246 -30.71 21.67 6.83
CA LYS A 246 -31.67 20.53 6.89
C LYS A 246 -31.04 19.14 6.74
N TYR A 247 -29.86 19.08 6.14
CA TYR A 247 -29.12 17.83 5.90
C TYR A 247 -27.81 17.76 6.68
N GLU A 248 -27.59 18.69 7.61
CA GLU A 248 -26.34 18.74 8.38
C GLU A 248 -26.39 17.71 9.50
N SER A 249 -25.33 16.90 9.63
CA SER A 249 -25.31 15.78 10.57
C SER A 249 -24.91 16.19 11.99
N GLN A 250 -24.43 17.42 12.19
CA GLN A 250 -23.93 17.92 13.46
C GLN A 250 -24.18 19.42 13.60
N CYS A 251 -24.79 19.84 14.71
CA CYS A 251 -25.02 21.25 14.99
C CYS A 251 -23.70 21.92 15.36
N MET A 252 -23.37 23.06 14.74
CA MET A 252 -22.12 23.77 15.02
C MET A 252 -22.14 24.53 16.36
N THR A 253 -23.33 24.83 16.88
CA THR A 253 -23.49 25.58 18.14
C THR A 253 -23.44 24.67 19.36
N CYS A 254 -24.12 23.52 19.33
CA CYS A 254 -24.18 22.61 20.48
C CYS A 254 -23.43 21.28 20.28
N GLY A 255 -22.84 21.05 19.11
CA GLY A 255 -22.06 19.85 18.79
C GLY A 255 -22.87 18.55 18.64
N ARG A 256 -24.19 18.58 18.92
CA ARG A 256 -25.06 17.41 18.92
C ARG A 256 -25.35 16.92 17.49
N LYS A 257 -25.56 15.60 17.31
CA LYS A 257 -25.79 14.95 16.00
C LYS A 257 -27.23 14.46 15.83
N PRO A 258 -28.21 15.36 15.66
CA PRO A 258 -29.64 15.04 15.80
C PRO A 258 -30.15 14.03 14.77
N TYR A 259 -29.55 14.00 13.57
CA TYR A 259 -29.93 13.03 12.52
C TYR A 259 -29.31 11.65 12.74
N PHE A 260 -28.13 11.55 13.34
CA PHE A 260 -27.54 10.25 13.69
C PHE A 260 -28.37 9.55 14.75
N GLU A 261 -28.81 10.26 15.80
CA GLU A 261 -29.66 9.68 16.84
C GLU A 261 -31.01 9.21 16.29
N LYS A 262 -31.65 9.99 15.41
CA LYS A 262 -32.90 9.58 14.73
C LYS A 262 -32.69 8.38 13.80
N LEU A 263 -31.62 8.37 13.02
CA LEU A 263 -31.28 7.25 12.13
C LEU A 263 -30.98 5.98 12.94
N PHE A 264 -30.21 6.10 14.03
CA PHE A 264 -29.87 4.96 14.90
C PHE A 264 -31.12 4.39 15.56
N LYS A 265 -32.02 5.26 16.04
CA LYS A 265 -33.31 4.86 16.63
C LYS A 265 -34.27 4.23 15.61
N TRP A 266 -34.26 4.73 14.37
CA TRP A 266 -35.04 4.15 13.27
C TRP A 266 -34.47 2.79 12.84
N LEU A 267 -33.14 2.69 12.70
CA LEU A 267 -32.46 1.44 12.40
C LEU A 267 -32.64 0.40 13.51
N SER A 268 -32.54 0.78 14.78
CA SER A 268 -32.80 -0.15 15.89
C SER A 268 -34.23 -0.67 15.86
N GLY A 269 -35.21 0.20 15.59
CA GLY A 269 -36.61 -0.20 15.44
C GLY A 269 -36.87 -1.18 14.28
N ILE A 270 -36.06 -1.16 13.22
CA ILE A 270 -36.16 -2.14 12.11
C ILE A 270 -35.72 -3.54 12.56
N PHE A 271 -34.76 -3.62 13.48
CA PHE A 271 -34.23 -4.89 13.98
C PHE A 271 -34.94 -5.38 15.26
N ASP A 272 -35.69 -4.51 15.94
CA ASP A 272 -36.50 -4.86 17.12
C ASP A 272 -37.89 -5.43 16.76
N ASP A 273 -38.33 -5.33 15.50
CA ASP A 273 -39.60 -5.86 14.96
C ASP A 273 -39.47 -7.28 14.31
N GLN A 274 -38.39 -8.03 14.61
CA GLN A 274 -38.23 -9.47 14.28
C GLN A 274 -38.17 -10.33 15.55
#